data_AF-A0A0S7Z8T7-F1
#
_entry.id   AF-A0A0S7Z8T7-F1
#
_cell.length_a   1.000
_cell.length_b   1.000
_cell.length_c   1.000
_cell.angle_alpha   90.00
_cell.angle_beta   90.00
_cell.angle_gamma   90.00
#
_symmetry.space_group_name_H-M   'P 1'
#
loop_
_entity.id
_entity.type
_entity.pdbx_description
1 polymer ?
#
loop_
_entity_poly.entity_id
_entity_poly.type
_entity_poly.pdbx_seq_one_letter_code
_entity_poly.pdbx_strand_id
1 'polypeptide(L)'
;MYNTRLSIIVYYKHMKYLLLLSVFFSCIYLNLILNINTAVCAAEESEYVIVLQNRHFVPERGIDSHLKEKLAVSNTFPLYGIVQLKQRPTTEDRVTLSNAGIQLMQYLGGTTYLAGFTKDVRLDAVSYILRWAGPLLPQDKMEKALWEGKIEDWAITENGNIMVLVYFYKNVKPADAESVVSRYADIFKPHGPSNAWAIEISRESIVKLADEEIVKWLEQGPLPFMPLLN
;
A
#
# COMPACT_ATOMS: atom_id res chain seq x y z
N MET A 1 62.59 -25.28 -54.40
CA MET A 1 61.19 -24.81 -54.36
C MET A 1 60.43 -25.48 -53.20
N TYR A 2 60.75 -25.21 -51.93
CA TYR A 2 60.09 -25.88 -50.79
C TYR A 2 59.97 -25.02 -49.53
N ASN A 3 59.93 -23.68 -49.62
CA ASN A 3 59.86 -22.82 -48.42
C ASN A 3 58.67 -21.86 -48.33
N THR A 4 57.74 -21.88 -49.29
CA THR A 4 56.59 -20.95 -49.30
C THR A 4 55.29 -21.55 -48.74
N ARG A 5 55.18 -22.88 -48.58
CA ARG A 5 53.96 -23.54 -48.09
C ARG A 5 53.81 -23.59 -46.57
N LEU A 6 54.90 -23.43 -45.81
CA LEU A 6 54.87 -23.47 -44.34
C LEU A 6 54.38 -22.16 -43.71
N SER A 7 54.61 -21.01 -44.34
CA SER A 7 54.22 -19.71 -43.77
C SER A 7 52.71 -19.43 -43.78
N ILE A 8 51.95 -20.01 -44.72
CA ILE A 8 50.49 -19.80 -44.83
C ILE A 8 49.73 -20.54 -43.73
N ILE A 9 50.20 -21.72 -43.31
CA ILE A 9 49.54 -22.55 -42.29
C ILE A 9 49.66 -21.92 -40.89
N VAL A 10 50.79 -21.28 -40.59
CA VAL A 10 51.00 -20.58 -39.31
C VAL A 10 50.10 -19.34 -39.21
N TYR A 11 49.92 -18.61 -40.32
CA TYR A 11 49.03 -17.44 -40.36
C TYR A 11 47.55 -17.79 -40.13
N TYR A 12 47.05 -18.86 -40.76
CA TYR A 12 45.67 -19.31 -40.55
C TYR A 12 45.41 -19.81 -39.12
N LYS A 13 46.43 -20.39 -38.47
CA LYS A 13 46.31 -20.84 -37.08
C LYS A 13 46.19 -19.63 -36.14
N HIS A 14 47.02 -18.60 -36.30
CA HIS A 14 46.93 -17.39 -35.47
C HIS A 14 45.66 -16.57 -35.72
N MET A 15 45.16 -16.51 -36.96
CA MET A 15 43.93 -15.79 -37.29
C MET A 15 42.67 -16.42 -36.65
N LYS A 16 42.64 -17.76 -36.51
CA LYS A 16 41.55 -18.44 -35.78
C LYS A 16 41.54 -18.13 -34.28
N TYR A 17 42.71 -18.03 -33.64
CA TYR A 17 42.78 -17.66 -32.22
C TYR A 17 42.31 -16.21 -31.97
N LEU A 18 42.63 -15.28 -32.88
CA LEU A 18 42.18 -13.88 -32.78
C LEU A 18 40.65 -13.73 -32.89
N LEU A 19 40.01 -14.49 -33.79
CA LEU A 19 38.55 -14.52 -33.93
C LEU A 19 37.85 -15.15 -32.72
N LEU A 20 38.42 -16.21 -32.15
CA LEU A 20 37.88 -16.83 -30.93
C LEU A 20 37.99 -15.90 -29.72
N LEU A 21 39.12 -15.18 -29.57
CA LEU A 21 39.31 -14.20 -28.52
C LEU A 21 38.34 -13.02 -28.62
N SER A 22 38.07 -12.49 -29.83
CA SER A 22 37.14 -11.37 -29.99
C SER A 22 35.69 -11.74 -29.66
N VAL A 23 35.25 -12.95 -30.04
CA VAL A 23 33.93 -13.47 -29.66
C VAL A 23 33.84 -13.68 -28.15
N PHE A 24 34.90 -14.22 -27.52
CA PHE A 24 34.93 -14.42 -26.08
C PHE A 24 34.86 -13.10 -25.30
N PHE A 25 35.64 -12.09 -25.72
CA PHE A 25 35.59 -10.75 -25.14
C PHE A 25 34.22 -10.08 -25.36
N SER A 26 33.60 -10.25 -26.54
CA SER A 26 32.25 -9.73 -26.82
C SER A 26 31.19 -10.36 -25.92
N CYS A 27 31.23 -11.69 -25.71
CA CYS A 27 30.31 -12.38 -24.80
C CYS A 27 30.50 -11.95 -23.34
N ILE A 28 31.74 -11.75 -22.88
CA ILE A 28 32.01 -11.25 -21.52
C ILE A 28 31.46 -9.82 -21.37
N TYR A 29 31.69 -8.96 -22.36
CA TYR A 29 31.20 -7.58 -22.33
C TYR A 29 29.66 -7.51 -22.32
N LEU A 30 29.00 -8.37 -23.11
CA LEU A 30 27.54 -8.44 -23.16
C LEU A 30 26.94 -8.92 -21.83
N ASN A 31 27.54 -9.94 -21.20
CA ASN A 31 27.12 -10.42 -19.88
C ASN A 31 27.38 -9.40 -18.77
N LEU A 32 28.45 -8.61 -18.87
CA LEU A 32 28.74 -7.55 -17.91
C LEU A 32 27.71 -6.41 -18.00
N ILE A 33 27.34 -5.98 -19.22
CA ILE A 33 26.31 -4.95 -19.43
C ILE A 33 24.93 -5.44 -18.96
N LEU A 34 24.58 -6.70 -19.22
CA LEU A 34 23.31 -7.29 -18.76
C LEU A 34 23.19 -7.31 -17.23
N ASN A 35 24.26 -7.64 -16.50
CA ASN A 35 24.26 -7.69 -15.04
C ASN A 35 24.15 -6.30 -14.37
N ILE A 36 24.70 -5.26 -15.00
CA ILE A 36 24.62 -3.90 -14.46
C ILE A 36 23.17 -3.38 -14.52
N ASN A 37 22.44 -3.66 -15.60
CA ASN A 37 21.04 -3.23 -15.74
C ASN A 37 20.11 -3.90 -14.72
N THR A 38 20.34 -5.18 -14.39
CA THR A 38 19.53 -5.89 -13.39
C THR A 38 19.72 -5.34 -11.98
N ALA A 39 20.94 -4.94 -11.61
CA ALA A 39 21.22 -4.41 -10.28
C ALA A 39 20.64 -3.00 -10.06
N VAL A 40 20.63 -2.16 -11.10
CA VAL A 40 20.06 -0.81 -11.04
C VAL A 40 18.53 -0.84 -10.90
N CYS A 41 17.83 -1.71 -11.63
CA CYS A 41 16.37 -1.86 -11.48
C CYS A 41 15.98 -2.36 -10.09
N ALA A 42 16.71 -3.35 -9.54
CA ALA A 42 16.39 -3.91 -8.22
C ALA A 42 16.60 -2.91 -7.07
N ALA A 43 17.59 -2.02 -7.18
CA ALA A 43 17.82 -0.98 -6.18
C ALA A 43 16.71 0.08 -6.17
N GLU A 44 16.21 0.49 -7.34
CA GLU A 44 15.14 1.48 -7.48
C GLU A 44 13.78 0.96 -6.96
N GLU A 45 13.51 -0.35 -7.08
CA GLU A 45 12.27 -0.96 -6.57
C GLU A 45 12.21 -0.99 -5.04
N SER A 46 13.34 -1.16 -4.35
CA SER A 46 13.37 -1.24 -2.88
C SER A 46 12.98 0.08 -2.20
N GLU A 47 13.26 1.22 -2.84
CA GLU A 47 12.99 2.56 -2.28
C GLU A 47 11.48 2.85 -2.21
N TYR A 48 10.70 2.25 -3.11
CA TYR A 48 9.28 2.54 -3.27
C TYR A 48 8.35 1.45 -2.73
N VAL A 49 8.88 0.48 -2.00
CA VAL A 49 8.07 -0.52 -1.30
C VAL A 49 7.17 0.19 -0.28
N ILE A 50 5.86 -0.03 -0.41
CA ILE A 50 4.88 0.34 0.61
C ILE A 50 4.72 -0.86 1.54
N VAL A 51 4.97 -0.65 2.82
CA VAL A 51 4.86 -1.66 3.88
C VAL A 51 3.68 -1.27 4.77
N LEU A 52 2.58 -2.02 4.68
CA LEU A 52 1.43 -1.93 5.57
C LEU A 52 1.34 -3.18 6.43
N GLN A 53 0.46 -3.16 7.43
CA GLN A 53 0.34 -4.28 8.38
C GLN A 53 0.00 -5.62 7.71
N ASN A 54 -0.86 -5.61 6.69
CA ASN A 54 -1.38 -6.83 6.07
C ASN A 54 -0.93 -7.02 4.61
N ARG A 55 -0.14 -6.11 4.04
CA ARG A 55 0.43 -6.27 2.69
C ARG A 55 1.65 -5.39 2.46
N HIS A 56 2.56 -5.87 1.63
CA HIS A 56 3.68 -5.10 1.09
C HIS A 56 3.67 -5.17 -0.43
N PHE A 57 3.92 -4.05 -1.11
CA PHE A 57 3.89 -4.00 -2.57
C PHE A 57 4.68 -2.80 -3.10
N VAL A 58 5.08 -2.87 -4.37
CA VAL A 58 5.67 -1.73 -5.09
C VAL A 58 4.64 -1.26 -6.11
N PRO A 59 4.03 -0.07 -5.93
CA PRO A 59 3.07 0.42 -6.90
C PRO A 59 3.75 0.95 -8.17
N GLU A 60 3.10 0.73 -9.30
CA GLU A 60 3.41 1.42 -10.55
C GLU A 60 3.22 2.94 -10.38
N ARG A 61 3.96 3.74 -11.15
CA ARG A 61 3.83 5.20 -11.09
C ARG A 61 2.48 5.64 -11.64
N GLY A 62 1.89 6.67 -11.04
CA GLY A 62 0.63 7.27 -11.48
C GLY A 62 -0.53 7.05 -10.50
N ILE A 63 -1.75 7.31 -10.96
CA ILE A 63 -2.94 7.21 -10.13
C ILE A 63 -3.65 5.89 -10.43
N ASP A 64 -3.83 5.06 -9.41
CA ASP A 64 -4.53 3.79 -9.47
C ASP A 64 -5.96 3.96 -10.00
N SER A 65 -6.39 3.07 -10.90
CA SER A 65 -7.71 3.13 -11.53
C SER A 65 -8.85 2.97 -10.52
N HIS A 66 -8.69 2.14 -9.49
CA HIS A 66 -9.70 1.94 -8.47
C HIS A 66 -9.87 3.19 -7.59
N LEU A 67 -8.80 3.92 -7.32
CA LEU A 67 -8.91 5.19 -6.62
C LEU A 67 -9.67 6.21 -7.47
N LYS A 68 -9.39 6.31 -8.78
CA LYS A 68 -10.13 7.20 -9.68
C LYS A 68 -11.62 6.88 -9.71
N GLU A 69 -11.94 5.59 -9.81
CA GLU A 69 -13.32 5.12 -9.80
C GLU A 69 -14.01 5.49 -8.49
N LYS A 70 -13.40 5.17 -7.33
CA LYS A 70 -13.94 5.55 -6.02
C LYS A 70 -14.16 7.06 -5.88
N LEU A 71 -13.22 7.89 -6.34
CA LEU A 71 -13.36 9.35 -6.32
C LEU A 71 -14.52 9.84 -7.19
N ALA A 72 -14.78 9.17 -8.32
CA ALA A 72 -15.85 9.55 -9.25
C ALA A 72 -17.26 9.17 -8.74
N VAL A 73 -17.38 8.04 -8.03
CA VAL A 73 -18.69 7.50 -7.61
C VAL A 73 -19.04 7.81 -6.15
N SER A 74 -18.06 8.12 -5.30
CA SER A 74 -18.31 8.36 -3.88
C SER A 74 -19.13 9.64 -3.66
N ASN A 75 -20.09 9.55 -2.76
CA ASN A 75 -20.82 10.71 -2.24
C ASN A 75 -20.34 11.12 -0.84
N THR A 76 -19.42 10.36 -0.25
CA THR A 76 -18.91 10.57 1.10
C THR A 76 -17.46 11.04 1.01
N PHE A 77 -17.18 12.18 1.66
CA PHE A 77 -15.87 12.78 1.69
C PHE A 77 -15.49 13.23 3.11
N PRO A 78 -14.18 13.25 3.44
CA PRO A 78 -13.06 12.89 2.58
C PRO A 78 -12.99 11.38 2.29
N LEU A 79 -12.56 11.01 1.08
CA LEU A 79 -12.22 9.62 0.75
C LEU A 79 -10.81 9.35 1.27
N TYR A 80 -10.57 8.20 1.90
CA TYR A 80 -9.23 7.89 2.41
C TYR A 80 -8.49 6.95 1.46
N GLY A 81 -7.21 7.26 1.24
CA GLY A 81 -6.34 6.48 0.38
C GLY A 81 -4.88 6.61 0.78
N ILE A 82 -4.01 6.02 -0.02
CA ILE A 82 -2.56 6.03 0.21
C ILE A 82 -1.92 6.85 -0.89
N VAL A 83 -1.01 7.73 -0.50
CA VAL A 83 -0.22 8.56 -1.41
C VAL A 83 1.26 8.28 -1.18
N GLN A 84 1.98 8.04 -2.26
CA GLN A 84 3.44 8.00 -2.27
C GLN A 84 3.97 9.18 -3.08
N LEU A 85 4.86 9.95 -2.47
CA LEU A 85 5.47 11.13 -3.06
C LEU A 85 6.82 10.79 -3.69
N LYS A 86 7.28 11.62 -4.63
CA LYS A 86 8.63 11.46 -5.22
C LYS A 86 9.75 11.72 -4.20
N GLN A 87 9.47 12.55 -3.20
CA GLN A 87 10.38 12.91 -2.11
C GLN A 87 9.58 13.24 -0.86
N ARG A 88 10.26 13.42 0.28
CA ARG A 88 9.59 13.89 1.50
C ARG A 88 9.03 15.30 1.27
N PRO A 89 7.77 15.57 1.64
CA PRO A 89 7.11 16.82 1.29
C PRO A 89 7.65 17.96 2.15
N THR A 90 7.92 19.11 1.53
CA THR A 90 8.15 20.36 2.26
C THR A 90 6.85 20.95 2.79
N THR A 91 6.93 22.07 3.52
CA THR A 91 5.74 22.83 3.95
C THR A 91 4.95 23.33 2.74
N GLU A 92 5.65 23.82 1.71
CA GLU A 92 5.07 24.30 0.45
C GLU A 92 4.40 23.16 -0.32
N ASP A 93 5.01 21.96 -0.36
CA ASP A 93 4.39 20.79 -0.97
C ASP A 93 3.08 20.43 -0.25
N ARG A 94 3.07 20.46 1.09
CA ARG A 94 1.85 20.19 1.88
C ARG A 94 0.74 21.19 1.60
N VAL A 95 1.08 22.48 1.48
CA VAL A 95 0.12 23.53 1.11
C VAL A 95 -0.40 23.30 -0.31
N THR A 96 0.49 22.99 -1.26
CA THR A 96 0.12 22.70 -2.64
C THR A 96 -0.82 21.49 -2.73
N LEU A 97 -0.48 20.39 -2.07
CA LEU A 97 -1.31 19.19 -2.00
C LEU A 97 -2.68 19.49 -1.37
N SER A 98 -2.70 20.23 -0.26
CA SER A 98 -3.94 20.63 0.41
C SER A 98 -4.83 21.48 -0.50
N ASN A 99 -4.25 22.45 -1.22
CA ASN A 99 -4.97 23.29 -2.20
C ASN A 99 -5.45 22.49 -3.41
N ALA A 100 -4.81 21.35 -3.71
CA ALA A 100 -5.25 20.41 -4.72
C ALA A 100 -6.29 19.41 -4.21
N GLY A 101 -6.70 19.48 -2.93
CA GLY A 101 -7.69 18.58 -2.35
C GLY A 101 -7.12 17.30 -1.73
N ILE A 102 -5.81 17.25 -1.45
CA ILE A 102 -5.13 16.12 -0.83
C ILE A 102 -4.58 16.54 0.54
N GLN A 103 -5.15 15.99 1.60
CA GLN A 103 -4.67 16.21 2.96
C GLN A 103 -3.82 15.03 3.42
N LEU A 104 -2.51 15.23 3.60
CA LEU A 104 -1.64 14.22 4.18
C LEU A 104 -1.90 14.11 5.70
N MET A 105 -2.23 12.91 6.18
CA MET A 105 -2.66 12.68 7.56
C MET A 105 -1.63 11.94 8.40
N GLN A 106 -1.34 10.68 8.06
CA GLN A 106 -0.46 9.81 8.82
C GLN A 106 0.73 9.39 7.95
N TYR A 107 1.94 9.45 8.52
CA TYR A 107 3.13 8.93 7.87
C TYR A 107 3.16 7.40 7.97
N LEU A 108 3.31 6.72 6.84
CA LEU A 108 3.34 5.26 6.75
C LEU A 108 4.76 4.70 6.51
N GLY A 109 5.72 5.56 6.15
CA GLY A 109 7.12 5.17 5.90
C GLY A 109 7.65 5.74 4.58
N GLY A 110 8.96 5.96 4.49
CA GLY A 110 9.63 6.49 3.29
C GLY A 110 9.07 7.85 2.83
N THR A 111 8.38 7.85 1.71
CA THR A 111 7.62 8.98 1.12
C THR A 111 6.12 8.71 1.06
N THR A 112 5.64 7.73 1.82
CA THR A 112 4.26 7.23 1.80
C THR A 112 3.45 7.75 3.00
N TYR A 113 2.22 8.17 2.72
CA TYR A 113 1.30 8.76 3.68
C TYR A 113 -0.11 8.21 3.47
N LEU A 114 -0.86 8.07 4.56
CA LEU A 114 -2.32 8.07 4.52
C LEU A 114 -2.79 9.48 4.16
N ALA A 115 -3.71 9.58 3.22
CA ALA A 115 -4.25 10.85 2.75
C ALA A 115 -5.77 10.84 2.68
N GLY A 116 -6.37 11.99 2.98
CA GLY A 116 -7.76 12.29 2.69
C GLY A 116 -7.88 13.07 1.38
N PHE A 117 -8.82 12.68 0.53
CA PHE A 117 -9.11 13.31 -0.74
C PHE A 117 -10.46 14.03 -0.67
N THR A 118 -10.53 15.26 -1.17
CA THR A 118 -11.79 15.99 -1.34
C THR A 118 -12.47 15.58 -2.64
N LYS A 119 -13.75 15.96 -2.79
CA LYS A 119 -14.53 15.70 -4.00
C LYS A 119 -13.92 16.33 -5.25
N ASP A 120 -13.43 17.56 -5.12
CA ASP A 120 -12.88 18.34 -6.23
C ASP A 120 -11.35 18.22 -6.34
N VAL A 121 -10.81 17.05 -5.99
CA VAL A 121 -9.36 16.82 -6.01
C VAL A 121 -8.78 16.98 -7.42
N ARG A 122 -7.65 17.68 -7.53
CA ARG A 122 -6.94 17.97 -8.78
C ARG A 122 -5.61 17.22 -8.83
N LEU A 123 -5.66 15.90 -9.03
CA LEU A 123 -4.48 15.02 -9.01
C LEU A 123 -3.44 15.42 -10.07
N ASP A 124 -3.87 15.83 -11.26
CA ASP A 124 -2.97 16.23 -12.34
C ASP A 124 -2.13 17.46 -12.00
N ALA A 125 -2.71 18.40 -11.24
CA ALA A 125 -2.03 19.64 -10.82
C ALA A 125 -0.85 19.39 -9.87
N VAL A 126 -0.81 18.22 -9.23
CA VAL A 126 0.24 17.82 -8.28
C VAL A 126 1.01 16.57 -8.71
N SER A 127 0.86 16.16 -9.97
CA SER A 127 1.60 15.03 -10.57
C SER A 127 3.12 15.19 -10.53
N TYR A 128 3.63 16.42 -10.39
CA TYR A 128 5.05 16.67 -10.20
C TYR A 128 5.54 16.31 -8.79
N ILE A 129 4.66 16.32 -7.78
CA ILE A 129 4.94 15.93 -6.38
C ILE A 129 4.61 14.44 -6.16
N LEU A 130 3.49 13.98 -6.71
CA LEU A 130 3.00 12.61 -6.57
C LEU A 130 3.84 11.63 -7.40
N ARG A 131 4.24 10.51 -6.79
CA ARG A 131 4.72 9.33 -7.52
C ARG A 131 3.56 8.38 -7.81
N TRP A 132 2.76 8.11 -6.77
CA TRP A 132 1.61 7.22 -6.85
C TRP A 132 0.50 7.63 -5.88
N ALA A 133 -0.74 7.32 -6.23
CA ALA A 133 -1.87 7.35 -5.31
C ALA A 133 -2.81 6.17 -5.58
N GLY A 134 -3.29 5.51 -4.53
CA GLY A 134 -4.23 4.40 -4.66
C GLY A 134 -5.15 4.22 -3.46
N PRO A 135 -6.07 3.24 -3.55
CA PRO A 135 -7.10 3.06 -2.55
C PRO A 135 -6.53 2.52 -1.23
N LEU A 136 -7.16 2.91 -0.13
CA LEU A 136 -7.03 2.22 1.15
C LEU A 136 -7.99 1.03 1.14
N LEU A 137 -7.46 -0.19 1.21
CA LEU A 137 -8.27 -1.41 1.11
C LEU A 137 -8.79 -1.83 2.49
N PRO A 138 -9.85 -2.66 2.57
CA PRO A 138 -10.38 -3.16 3.84
C PRO A 138 -9.31 -3.82 4.71
N GLN A 139 -8.47 -4.66 4.10
CA GLN A 139 -7.34 -5.31 4.78
C GLN A 139 -6.31 -4.33 5.36
N ASP A 140 -6.23 -3.10 4.88
CA ASP A 140 -5.31 -2.09 5.43
C ASP A 140 -5.89 -1.42 6.70
N LYS A 141 -7.18 -1.64 7.00
CA LYS A 141 -7.92 -1.08 8.15
C LYS A 141 -8.20 -2.12 9.24
N MET A 142 -7.50 -3.26 9.22
CA MET A 142 -7.76 -4.37 10.13
C MET A 142 -6.50 -4.82 10.84
N GLU A 143 -6.63 -5.17 12.11
CA GLU A 143 -5.60 -5.90 12.84
C GLU A 143 -5.26 -7.21 12.12
N LYS A 144 -3.97 -7.54 12.09
CA LYS A 144 -3.46 -8.72 11.40
C LYS A 144 -4.11 -10.03 11.85
N ALA A 145 -4.29 -10.23 13.14
CA ALA A 145 -4.94 -11.44 13.67
C ALA A 145 -6.39 -11.55 13.18
N LEU A 146 -7.12 -10.44 13.21
CA LEU A 146 -8.49 -10.33 12.71
C LEU A 146 -8.57 -10.63 11.20
N TRP A 147 -7.66 -10.07 10.40
CA TRP A 147 -7.58 -10.30 8.95
C TRP A 147 -7.24 -11.75 8.60
N GLU A 148 -6.30 -12.36 9.32
CA GLU A 148 -5.90 -13.76 9.14
C GLU A 148 -6.92 -14.76 9.71
N GLY A 149 -8.01 -14.28 10.32
CA GLY A 149 -9.05 -15.11 10.94
C GLY A 149 -8.59 -15.84 12.21
N LYS A 150 -7.47 -15.40 12.81
CA LYS A 150 -6.93 -15.87 14.08
C LYS A 150 -7.64 -15.14 15.22
N ILE A 151 -8.84 -15.60 15.49
CA ILE A 151 -9.70 -15.04 16.53
C ILE A 151 -9.38 -15.70 17.86
N GLU A 152 -9.10 -14.90 18.88
CA GLU A 152 -8.85 -15.37 20.24
C GLU A 152 -10.15 -15.86 20.88
N ASP A 153 -10.07 -16.91 21.71
CA ASP A 153 -11.26 -17.53 22.33
C ASP A 153 -12.11 -16.53 23.13
N TRP A 154 -11.47 -15.54 23.76
CA TRP A 154 -12.16 -14.50 24.54
C TRP A 154 -12.95 -13.52 23.67
N ALA A 155 -12.63 -13.42 22.37
CA ALA A 155 -13.33 -12.56 21.43
C ALA A 155 -14.51 -13.28 20.76
N ILE A 156 -14.66 -14.59 20.96
CA ILE A 156 -15.75 -15.39 20.40
C ILE A 156 -16.90 -15.44 21.40
N THR A 157 -18.09 -15.03 20.97
CA THR A 157 -19.30 -15.10 21.79
C THR A 157 -19.95 -16.48 21.71
N GLU A 158 -20.90 -16.78 22.61
CA GLU A 158 -21.55 -18.10 22.69
C GLU A 158 -22.27 -18.50 21.38
N ASN A 159 -22.74 -17.53 20.59
CA ASN A 159 -23.38 -17.74 19.29
C ASN A 159 -22.39 -17.79 18.11
N GLY A 160 -21.09 -17.74 18.37
CA GLY A 160 -20.03 -17.79 17.35
C GLY A 160 -19.75 -16.47 16.63
N ASN A 161 -20.34 -15.36 17.07
CA ASN A 161 -19.95 -14.03 16.62
C ASN A 161 -18.60 -13.61 17.23
N ILE A 162 -18.08 -12.48 16.74
CA ILE A 162 -16.77 -11.95 17.13
C ILE A 162 -16.98 -10.57 17.75
N MET A 163 -16.39 -10.36 18.92
CA MET A 163 -16.27 -9.07 19.58
C MET A 163 -15.19 -8.23 18.89
N VAL A 164 -15.59 -7.10 18.30
CA VAL A 164 -14.71 -6.20 17.55
C VAL A 164 -14.79 -4.79 18.13
N LEU A 165 -13.63 -4.14 18.24
CA LEU A 165 -13.52 -2.70 18.40
C LEU A 165 -13.42 -2.03 17.04
N VAL A 166 -14.34 -1.12 16.78
CA VAL A 166 -14.43 -0.32 15.55
C VAL A 166 -14.01 1.10 15.88
N TYR A 167 -12.96 1.60 15.24
CA TYR A 167 -12.51 2.98 15.38
C TYR A 167 -12.93 3.79 14.16
N PHE A 168 -13.52 4.95 14.40
CA PHE A 168 -13.88 5.91 13.38
C PHE A 168 -12.88 7.07 13.32
N TYR A 169 -12.82 7.78 12.20
CA TYR A 169 -12.01 9.00 12.12
C TYR A 169 -12.54 10.09 13.06
N LYS A 170 -11.65 10.98 13.52
CA LYS A 170 -11.97 12.03 14.51
C LYS A 170 -13.08 12.98 14.06
N ASN A 171 -13.22 13.19 12.76
CA ASN A 171 -14.23 14.06 12.15
C ASN A 171 -15.59 13.39 11.94
N VAL A 172 -15.72 12.09 12.20
CA VAL A 172 -16.99 11.35 12.11
C VAL A 172 -17.84 11.67 13.33
N LYS A 173 -19.10 12.06 13.13
CA LYS A 173 -20.00 12.34 14.25
C LYS A 173 -20.45 11.02 14.90
N PRO A 174 -20.68 10.99 16.23
CA PRO A 174 -21.15 9.78 16.90
C PRO A 174 -22.41 9.15 16.28
N ALA A 175 -23.37 9.96 15.85
CA ALA A 175 -24.60 9.48 15.20
C ALA A 175 -24.34 8.80 13.84
N ASP A 176 -23.33 9.27 13.09
CA ASP A 176 -22.95 8.65 11.82
C ASP A 176 -22.25 7.30 12.07
N ALA A 177 -21.38 7.23 13.09
CA ALA A 177 -20.75 6.00 13.53
C ALA A 177 -21.78 4.96 14.01
N GLU A 178 -22.75 5.38 14.83
CA GLU A 178 -23.87 4.56 15.30
C GLU A 178 -24.70 4.00 14.14
N SER A 179 -25.04 4.86 13.18
CA SER A 179 -25.76 4.49 11.95
C SER A 179 -24.99 3.47 11.10
N VAL A 180 -23.65 3.49 11.12
CA VAL A 180 -22.85 2.45 10.46
C VAL A 180 -22.88 1.16 11.25
N VAL A 181 -22.52 1.16 12.53
CA VAL A 181 -22.41 -0.10 13.31
C VAL A 181 -23.75 -0.85 13.40
N SER A 182 -24.86 -0.13 13.53
CA SER A 182 -26.22 -0.71 13.59
C SER A 182 -26.65 -1.44 12.32
N ARG A 183 -25.98 -1.23 11.17
CA ARG A 183 -26.22 -2.02 9.95
C ARG A 183 -25.55 -3.39 9.98
N TYR A 184 -24.56 -3.59 10.85
CA TYR A 184 -23.73 -4.79 10.89
C TYR A 184 -23.88 -5.61 12.15
N ALA A 185 -24.37 -5.02 13.24
CA ALA A 185 -24.50 -5.65 14.54
C ALA A 185 -25.77 -5.18 15.27
N ASP A 186 -26.46 -6.11 15.94
CA ASP A 186 -27.57 -5.80 16.83
C ASP A 186 -27.08 -5.39 18.24
N ILE A 187 -25.90 -5.89 18.63
CA ILE A 187 -25.28 -5.60 19.93
C ILE A 187 -24.08 -4.69 19.69
N PHE A 188 -24.22 -3.42 20.05
CA PHE A 188 -23.17 -2.43 19.95
C PHE A 188 -23.27 -1.38 21.07
N LYS A 189 -22.15 -0.75 21.41
CA LYS A 189 -22.09 0.38 22.35
C LYS A 189 -20.85 1.23 22.14
N PRO A 190 -20.89 2.53 22.51
CA PRO A 190 -19.70 3.35 22.56
C PRO A 190 -18.64 2.71 23.48
N HIS A 191 -17.37 2.86 23.10
CA HIS A 191 -16.24 2.33 23.85
C HIS A 191 -15.13 3.38 23.98
N GLY A 192 -14.95 3.92 25.19
CA GLY A 192 -13.89 4.87 25.49
C GLY A 192 -14.01 6.23 24.76
N PRO A 193 -13.00 7.12 24.89
CA PRO A 193 -13.06 8.49 24.39
C PRO A 193 -12.73 8.63 22.89
N SER A 194 -12.31 7.58 22.21
CA SER A 194 -11.64 7.64 20.90
C SER A 194 -12.57 7.52 19.68
N ASN A 195 -13.86 7.83 19.81
CA ASN A 195 -14.88 7.55 18.79
C ASN A 195 -14.82 6.09 18.34
N ALA A 196 -14.81 5.19 19.32
CA ALA A 196 -14.76 3.75 19.10
C ALA A 196 -16.04 3.09 19.60
N TRP A 197 -16.38 1.96 18.99
CA TRP A 197 -17.56 1.17 19.32
C TRP A 197 -17.16 -0.28 19.52
N ALA A 198 -17.66 -0.87 20.60
CA ALA A 198 -17.59 -2.31 20.81
C ALA A 198 -18.83 -2.94 20.20
N ILE A 199 -18.64 -3.90 19.29
CA ILE A 199 -19.72 -4.57 18.57
C ILE A 199 -19.56 -6.09 18.62
N GLU A 200 -20.67 -6.79 18.53
CA GLU A 200 -20.72 -8.23 18.25
C GLU A 200 -21.14 -8.42 16.78
N ILE A 201 -20.23 -8.94 15.96
CA ILE A 201 -20.41 -9.02 14.50
C ILE A 201 -20.12 -10.42 13.97
N SER A 202 -20.85 -10.85 12.95
CA SER A 202 -20.57 -12.11 12.26
C SER A 202 -19.27 -12.01 11.45
N ARG A 203 -18.55 -13.13 11.33
CA ARG A 203 -17.28 -13.19 10.58
C ARG A 203 -17.39 -12.67 9.14
N GLU A 204 -18.51 -12.94 8.48
CA GLU A 204 -18.77 -12.53 7.09
C GLU A 204 -18.97 -11.02 6.91
N SER A 205 -19.36 -10.32 7.98
CA SER A 205 -19.66 -8.89 7.95
C SER A 205 -18.44 -8.02 8.27
N ILE A 206 -17.37 -8.58 8.85
CA ILE A 206 -16.17 -7.84 9.28
C ILE A 206 -15.51 -7.12 8.10
N VAL A 207 -15.30 -7.82 6.98
CA VAL A 207 -14.64 -7.23 5.79
C VAL A 207 -15.52 -6.13 5.16
N LYS A 208 -16.85 -6.30 5.19
CA LYS A 208 -17.78 -5.30 4.69
C LYS A 208 -17.74 -4.03 5.54
N LEU A 209 -17.71 -4.19 6.87
CA LEU A 209 -17.55 -3.07 7.79
C LEU A 209 -16.21 -2.35 7.59
N ALA A 210 -15.11 -3.08 7.35
CA ALA A 210 -13.82 -2.47 7.05
C ALA A 210 -13.82 -1.65 5.75
N ASP A 211 -14.68 -1.99 4.77
CA ASP A 211 -14.80 -1.23 3.52
C ASP A 211 -15.54 0.11 3.69
N GLU A 212 -16.24 0.32 4.80
CA GLU A 212 -16.89 1.59 5.09
C GLU A 212 -15.87 2.74 5.10
N GLU A 213 -16.16 3.82 4.38
CA GLU A 213 -15.22 4.94 4.19
C GLU A 213 -14.93 5.67 5.51
N ILE A 214 -15.90 5.69 6.44
CA ILE A 214 -15.73 6.35 7.74
C ILE A 214 -14.99 5.49 8.78
N VAL A 215 -14.81 4.19 8.51
CA VAL A 215 -14.09 3.28 9.39
C VAL A 215 -12.59 3.46 9.19
N LYS A 216 -11.90 3.70 10.31
CA LYS A 216 -10.45 3.91 10.37
C LYS A 216 -9.71 2.61 10.64
N TRP A 217 -10.22 1.82 11.59
CA TRP A 217 -9.51 0.63 12.09
C TRP A 217 -10.47 -0.35 12.76
N LEU A 218 -10.19 -1.65 12.62
CA LEU A 218 -10.86 -2.76 13.30
C LEU A 218 -9.83 -3.63 14.02
N GLU A 219 -10.13 -4.01 15.26
CA GLU A 219 -9.34 -4.99 16.03
C GLU A 219 -10.23 -5.85 16.91
N GLN A 220 -9.71 -6.97 17.39
CA GLN A 220 -10.44 -7.79 18.36
C GLN A 220 -10.60 -7.03 19.67
N GLY A 221 -11.81 -7.01 20.24
CA GLY A 221 -12.02 -6.33 21.51
C GLY A 221 -13.47 -6.02 21.84
N PRO A 222 -13.72 -5.49 23.05
CA PRO A 222 -12.73 -5.16 24.07
C PRO A 222 -12.22 -6.41 24.82
N LEU A 223 -11.04 -6.31 25.44
CA LEU A 223 -10.53 -7.37 26.31
C LEU A 223 -11.44 -7.56 27.54
N PRO A 224 -11.65 -8.80 28.02
CA PRO A 224 -12.64 -9.12 29.05
C PRO A 224 -12.39 -8.45 30.42
N PHE A 225 -11.18 -7.96 30.69
CA PHE A 225 -10.83 -7.28 31.95
C PHE A 225 -10.89 -5.75 31.88
N MET A 226 -11.26 -5.18 30.73
CA MET A 226 -11.52 -3.75 30.64
C MET A 226 -12.99 -3.50 30.97
N PRO A 227 -13.32 -2.88 32.12
CA PRO A 227 -14.70 -2.53 32.41
C PRO A 227 -15.19 -1.60 31.30
N LEU A 228 -16.40 -1.89 30.84
CA LEU A 228 -17.15 -1.00 29.98
C LEU A 228 -17.40 0.25 30.82
N LEU A 229 -16.69 1.34 30.52
CA LEU A 229 -16.95 2.61 31.17
C LEU A 229 -18.38 3.03 30.78
N ASN A 230 -19.30 2.82 31.71
CA ASN A 230 -20.68 3.28 31.64
C ASN A 230 -20.73 4.81 31.62
#